data_AF-A0A672KJA8-F1
#
_entry.id   AF-A0A672KJA8-F1
#
_cell.length_a   1.000
_cell.length_b   1.000
_cell.length_c   1.000
_cell.angle_alpha   90.00
_cell.angle_beta   90.00
_cell.angle_gamma   90.00
#
_symmetry.space_group_name_H-M   'P 1'
#
loop_
_entity.id
_entity.type
_entity.pdbx_description
1 polymer ?
#
loop_
_entity_poly.entity_id
_entity_poly.type
_entity_poly.pdbx_seq_one_letter_code
_entity_poly.pdbx_strand_id
1 'polypeptide(L)' 'MVTDKVAYIGTSNWSGDYFVNTAGSALVVNQTSSQSTTPTVQEQLQAVFERDWDSPYSTDINHRTNRKDIC' A
#
# COMPACT_ATOMS: atom_id res chain seq x y z
N MET A 1 -0.71 0.17 -2.97
CA MET A 1 -2.01 0.31 -2.28
C MET A 1 -2.73 -1.02 -2.43
N VAL A 2 -3.18 -1.61 -1.33
CA VAL A 2 -4.00 -2.82 -1.34
C VAL A 2 -5.44 -2.42 -1.04
N THR A 3 -6.38 -2.99 -1.79
CA THR A 3 -7.82 -2.90 -1.51
C THR A 3 -8.37 -4.30 -1.32
N ASP A 4 -9.60 -4.43 -0.83
CA ASP A 4 -10.25 -5.72 -0.57
C ASP A 4 -10.34 -6.65 -1.80
N LYS A 5 -10.19 -6.12 -3.01
CA LYS A 5 -10.43 -6.87 -4.26
C LYS A 5 -9.37 -6.68 -5.33
N VAL A 6 -8.65 -5.56 -5.30
CA VAL A 6 -7.74 -5.15 -6.37
C VAL A 6 -6.41 -4.71 -5.77
N ALA A 7 -5.33 -5.13 -6.41
CA ALA A 7 -3.99 -4.67 -6.11
C ALA A 7 -3.59 -3.51 -7.02
N TYR A 8 -3.13 -2.41 -6.43
CA TYR A 8 -2.60 -1.25 -7.15
C TYR A 8 -1.14 -1.05 -6.79
N ILE A 9 -0.26 -1.18 -7.78
CA ILE A 9 1.18 -0.94 -7.66
C ILE A 9 1.52 0.22 -8.57
N GLY A 10 2.10 1.29 -8.04
CA GLY A 10 2.50 2.43 -8.84
C GLY A 10 3.72 3.14 -8.27
N THR A 11 4.30 4.01 -9.08
CA THR A 11 5.50 4.79 -8.72
C THR A 11 5.17 6.13 -8.08
N SER A 12 3.89 6.51 -8.05
CA SER A 12 3.40 7.79 -7.54
C SER A 12 3.23 7.79 -6.03
N ASN A 13 3.72 8.84 -5.37
CA ASN A 13 3.32 9.16 -4.00
C ASN A 13 1.94 9.84 -4.00
N TRP A 14 1.35 10.07 -2.82
CA TRP A 14 0.09 10.83 -2.68
C TRP A 14 0.35 12.30 -2.38
N SER A 15 1.24 12.91 -3.16
CA SER A 15 1.50 14.34 -3.08
C SER A 15 0.90 15.04 -4.29
N GLY A 16 0.21 16.17 -4.05
CA GLY A 16 -0.49 16.92 -5.10
C GLY A 16 0.44 17.41 -6.21
N ASP A 17 1.70 17.69 -5.87
CA ASP A 17 2.74 18.13 -6.81
C ASP A 17 3.20 17.01 -7.77
N TYR A 18 3.07 15.75 -7.38
CA TYR A 18 3.43 14.60 -8.20
C TYR A 18 2.47 14.43 -9.39
N PHE A 19 1.17 14.71 -9.20
CA PHE A 19 0.16 14.58 -10.25
C PHE A 19 0.30 15.61 -11.39
N VAL A 20 1.04 16.69 -11.16
CA VAL A 20 1.19 17.79 -12.13
C VAL A 20 2.52 17.72 -12.87
N ASN A 21 3.60 17.35 -12.17
CA ASN A 21 4.97 17.55 -12.68
C ASN A 21 5.72 16.25 -12.99
N THR A 22 5.16 15.09 -12.63
CA THR A 22 5.86 13.80 -12.77
C THR A 22 5.02 12.80 -13.53
N ALA A 23 5.61 12.14 -14.53
CA ALA A 23 5.00 11.00 -15.18
C ALA A 23 5.11 9.76 -14.27
N GLY A 24 3.96 9.30 -13.76
CA GLY A 24 3.85 8.05 -13.02
C GLY A 24 3.45 6.88 -13.92
N SER A 25 3.75 5.66 -13.48
CA SER A 25 3.21 4.44 -14.06
C SER A 25 2.59 3.57 -12.97
N ALA A 26 1.56 2.81 -13.33
CA ALA A 26 0.87 1.92 -12.40
C ALA A 26 0.37 0.65 -13.08
N LEU A 27 0.34 -0.43 -12.30
CA LEU A 27 -0.22 -1.73 -12.63
C LEU A 27 -1.42 -1.99 -11.72
N VAL A 28 -2.55 -2.33 -12.35
CA VAL A 28 -3.78 -2.72 -11.66
C VAL A 28 -4.01 -4.21 -11.89
N VAL A 29 -4.06 -4.98 -10.81
CA VAL A 29 -4.27 -6.43 -10.85
C VAL A 29 -5.62 -6.75 -10.22
N ASN A 30 -6.54 -7.28 -11.03
CA ASN A 30 -7.85 -7.74 -10.59
C ASN A 30 -8.00 -9.24 -10.86
N GLN A 31 -8.04 -10.03 -9.79
CA GLN A 31 -8.16 -11.49 -9.84
C GLN A 31 -9.47 -12.00 -9.21
N THR A 32 -10.50 -11.16 -9.07
CA THR A 32 -11.76 -11.53 -8.38
C THR A 32 -12.51 -12.70 -9.03
N SER A 33 -12.26 -13.00 -10.29
CA SER A 33 -12.88 -14.10 -11.03
C SER A 33 -11.95 -15.30 -11.23
N SER A 34 -10.74 -15.26 -10.66
CA SER A 34 -9.75 -16.33 -10.79
C SER A 34 -9.95 -17.37 -9.70
N GLN A 35 -10.26 -18.61 -10.07
CA GLN A 35 -10.10 -19.76 -9.17
C GLN A 35 -8.61 -20.10 -9.10
N SER A 36 -7.91 -19.51 -8.12
CA SER A 36 -6.49 -19.76 -7.91
C SER A 36 -6.28 -20.80 -6.81
N THR A 37 -5.41 -21.78 -7.06
CA THR A 37 -4.92 -22.71 -6.03
C THR A 37 -3.78 -22.13 -5.21
N THR A 38 -3.24 -20.99 -5.64
CA THR A 38 -2.17 -20.24 -4.97
C THR A 38 -2.64 -18.83 -4.59
N PRO A 39 -2.02 -18.19 -3.58
CA PRO A 39 -2.38 -16.83 -3.19
C PRO A 39 -2.26 -15.85 -4.36
N THR A 40 -3.31 -15.09 -4.58
CA THR A 40 -3.38 -14.01 -5.57
C THR A 40 -2.37 -12.90 -5.23
N VAL A 41 -2.07 -12.04 -6.20
CA VAL A 41 -1.19 -10.88 -5.98
C VAL A 41 -1.81 -9.92 -4.97
N GLN A 42 -3.13 -9.81 -4.93
CA GLN A 42 -3.83 -9.00 -3.94
C GLN A 42 -3.64 -9.56 -2.53
N GLU A 43 -3.82 -10.87 -2.33
CA GLU A 43 -3.62 -11.52 -1.02
C GLU A 43 -2.16 -11.40 -0.54
N GLN A 44 -1.19 -11.54 -1.45
CA GLN A 44 0.22 -11.36 -1.11
C GLN A 44 0.52 -9.92 -0.68
N LEU A 45 -0.03 -8.92 -1.38
CA LEU A 45 0.14 -7.52 -0.98
C LEU A 45 -0.56 -7.19 0.33
N GLN A 46 -1.70 -7.80 0.61
CA GLN A 46 -2.38 -7.68 1.90
C GLN A 46 -1.51 -8.24 3.03
N ALA A 47 -0.91 -9.42 2.85
CA ALA A 47 -0.02 -10.01 3.85
C ALA A 47 1.21 -9.13 4.13
N VAL A 48 1.79 -8.49 3.11
CA VAL A 48 2.89 -7.52 3.29
C VAL A 48 2.42 -6.29 4.06
N PHE A 49 1.23 -5.77 3.73
CA PHE A 49 0.64 -4.65 4.46
C PHE A 49 0.42 -4.97 5.93
N GLU A 50 -0.21 -6.11 6.25
CA GLU A 50 -0.48 -6.53 7.63
C GLU A 50 0.81 -6.75 8.42
N ARG A 51 1.82 -7.41 7.82
CA ARG A 51 3.15 -7.58 8.43
C ARG A 51 3.77 -6.24 8.84
N ASP A 52 3.71 -5.25 7.96
CA ASP A 52 4.30 -3.94 8.22
C ASP A 52 3.44 -3.13 9.18
N TRP A 53 2.11 -3.24 9.09
CA TRP A 53 1.17 -2.56 9.97
C TRP A 53 1.30 -3.02 11.43
N ASP A 54 1.37 -4.33 11.67
CA ASP A 54 1.49 -4.94 13.00
C ASP A 54 2.94 -5.07 13.50
N SER A 55 3.88 -4.49 12.75
CA SER A 55 5.31 -4.52 13.07
C SER A 55 5.62 -3.81 14.40
N PRO A 56 6.60 -4.29 15.20
CA PRO A 56 7.07 -3.56 16.38
C PRO A 56 7.73 -2.21 16.05
N TYR A 57 8.01 -1.94 14.77
CA TYR A 57 8.54 -0.66 14.29
C TYR A 57 7.44 0.32 13.86
N SER A 58 6.18 -0.12 13.82
CA SER A 58 5.04 0.76 13.50
C SER A 58 4.64 1.59 14.71
N THR A 59 4.40 2.87 14.47
CA THR A 59 4.05 3.85 15.51
C THR A 59 2.76 4.55 15.15
N ASP A 60 1.87 4.70 16.14
CA ASP A 60 0.62 5.43 15.98
C ASP A 60 0.88 6.90 15.64
N ILE A 61 0.24 7.36 14.56
CA ILE A 61 0.18 8.76 14.19
C ILE A 61 -1.03 9.37 14.90
N ASN A 62 -0.80 10.00 16.05
CA ASN A 62 -1.81 10.72 16.80
C ASN A 62 -1.35 12.16 17.09
N HIS A 63 -2.27 13.00 17.56
CA HIS A 63 -2.01 14.44 17.78
C HIS A 63 -0.94 14.71 18.86
N ARG A 64 -0.55 13.69 19.62
CA ARG A 64 0.48 13.76 20.68
C ARG A 64 1.81 13.16 20.23
N THR A 65 1.86 12.48 19.09
CA THR A 65 3.10 11.91 18.56
C THR A 65 4.04 13.06 18.21
N ASN A 66 5.19 13.13 18.90
CA ASN A 66 6.21 14.11 18.58
C ASN A 66 6.83 13.74 17.24
N ARG A 67 6.85 14.67 16.27
CA ARG A 67 7.43 14.41 14.94
C ARG A 67 8.89 13.97 14.98
N LYS A 68 9.64 14.29 16.04
CA LYS A 68 11.04 13.84 16.22
C LYS A 68 11.15 12.35 16.57
N ASP A 69 10.08 11.72 17.01
CA ASP A 69 10.06 10.30 17.37
C ASP A 69 9.64 9.41 16.18
N ILE A 70 9.25 10.01 15.05
CA ILE A 70 8.79 9.33 13.83
C ILE A 70 9.91 9.25 12.76
N CYS A 71 11.02 10.00 12.93
CA CYS A 71 12.10 10.10 11.94
C CYS A 71 13.49 10.19 12.60
#